data_AF-A0A497ATS7-F1
#
_entry.id   AF-A0A497ATS7-F1
#
_cell.length_a   1.000
_cell.length_b   1.000
_cell.length_c   1.000
_cell.angle_alpha   90.00
_cell.angle_beta   90.00
_cell.angle_gamma   90.00
#
_symmetry.space_group_name_H-M   'P 1'
#
loop_
_entity.id
_entity.type
_entity.pdbx_description
1 polymer ?
#
loop_
_entity_poly.entity_id
_entity_poly.type
_entity_poly.pdbx_seq_one_letter_code
_entity_poly.pdbx_strand_id
1 'polypeptide(L)'
;MTAKHPSPKTPLSIILPARIVLNTTFRIIYPFLPGIARGLGISLAAASRLVTLRMVGMMAAPILGPLADRYGRRRTMTVALLV
;
A
#
# COMPACT_ATOMS: atom_id res chain seq x y z
N MET A 1 -15.85 -27.96 24.53
CA MET A 1 -14.59 -27.86 23.77
C MET A 1 -14.36 -26.39 23.41
N THR A 2 -13.58 -25.67 24.22
CA THR A 2 -13.33 -24.23 24.07
C THR A 2 -12.16 -24.01 23.11
N ALA A 3 -12.44 -23.55 21.89
CA ALA A 3 -11.41 -23.20 20.92
C ALA A 3 -10.60 -22.02 21.46
N LYS A 4 -9.30 -22.23 21.71
CA LYS A 4 -8.33 -21.21 22.11
C LYS A 4 -8.17 -20.21 20.96
N HIS A 5 -8.92 -19.12 20.97
CA HIS A 5 -8.71 -18.03 20.01
C HIS A 5 -7.30 -17.45 20.21
N PRO A 6 -6.45 -17.42 19.17
CA PRO A 6 -5.13 -16.82 19.29
C PRO A 6 -5.26 -15.33 19.62
N SER A 7 -4.52 -14.89 20.62
CA SER A 7 -4.50 -13.48 21.07
C SER A 7 -4.23 -12.53 19.88
N PRO A 8 -5.02 -11.45 19.71
CA PRO A 8 -4.91 -10.52 18.57
C PRO A 8 -3.60 -9.71 18.55
N LYS A 9 -2.73 -9.85 19.57
CA LYS A 9 -1.49 -9.09 19.72
C LYS A 9 -0.43 -9.47 18.68
N THR A 10 -0.36 -10.74 18.27
CA THR A 10 0.65 -11.27 17.35
C THR A 10 0.50 -10.78 15.89
N PRO A 11 -0.69 -10.75 15.27
CA PRO A 11 -0.82 -10.17 13.93
C PRO A 11 -0.60 -8.66 13.93
N LEU A 12 -0.98 -7.96 15.00
CA LEU A 12 -0.86 -6.51 15.08
C LEU A 12 0.60 -6.04 15.14
N SER A 13 1.46 -6.77 15.87
CA SER A 13 2.89 -6.46 15.97
C SER A 13 3.63 -6.57 14.64
N ILE A 14 3.13 -7.36 13.69
CA ILE A 14 3.70 -7.51 12.34
C ILE A 14 3.08 -6.50 11.38
N ILE A 15 1.74 -6.35 11.40
CA ILE A 15 1.02 -5.51 10.45
C ILE A 15 1.34 -4.03 10.66
N LEU A 16 1.46 -3.57 11.90
CA LEU A 16 1.70 -2.16 12.20
C LEU A 16 3.01 -1.64 11.60
N PRO A 17 4.19 -2.21 11.87
CA PRO A 17 5.44 -1.75 11.28
C PRO A 17 5.43 -1.90 9.76
N ALA A 18 4.88 -2.99 9.21
CA ALA A 18 4.74 -3.16 7.77
C ALA A 18 3.93 -2.01 7.15
N ARG A 19 2.81 -1.62 7.76
CA ARG A 19 2.01 -0.47 7.29
C ARG A 19 2.75 0.85 7.43
N ILE A 20 3.53 1.05 8.49
CA ILE A 20 4.32 2.27 8.66
C ILE A 20 5.35 2.38 7.55
N VAL A 21 6.12 1.32 7.29
CA VAL A 21 7.13 1.28 6.22
C VAL A 21 6.49 1.56 4.86
N LEU A 22 5.44 0.82 4.50
CA LEU A 22 4.74 1.01 3.23
C LEU A 22 4.18 2.44 3.06
N ASN A 23 3.50 2.97 4.08
CA ASN A 23 2.93 4.32 4.01
C ASN A 23 4.02 5.38 3.90
N THR A 24 5.13 5.21 4.62
CA THR A 24 6.26 6.13 4.57
C THR A 24 6.90 6.15 3.19
N THR A 25 7.23 4.98 2.64
CA THR A 25 7.81 4.85 1.30
C THR A 25 6.96 5.50 0.24
N PHE A 26 5.63 5.38 0.33
CA PHE A 26 4.74 6.02 -0.63
C PHE A 26 4.50 7.51 -0.38
N ARG A 27 4.60 7.97 0.86
CA ARG A 27 4.37 9.38 1.23
C ARG A 27 5.59 10.26 1.06
N ILE A 28 6.80 9.69 1.10
CA ILE A 28 8.04 10.44 0.95
C ILE A 28 8.10 11.19 -0.38
N ILE A 29 7.43 10.68 -1.42
CA ILE A 29 7.39 11.31 -2.74
C ILE A 29 6.77 12.71 -2.67
N TYR A 30 5.78 12.96 -1.81
CA TYR A 30 5.04 14.23 -1.79
C TYR A 30 5.91 15.46 -1.45
N PRO A 31 6.67 15.50 -0.33
CA PRO A 31 7.53 16.64 -0.02
C PRO A 31 8.68 16.81 -1.04
N PHE A 32 9.15 15.73 -1.65
CA PHE A 32 10.26 15.77 -2.61
C PHE A 32 9.82 15.90 -4.07
N LEU A 33 8.51 15.94 -4.35
CA LEU A 33 7.95 15.98 -5.70
C LEU A 33 8.51 17.11 -6.56
N PRO A 34 8.70 18.36 -6.06
CA PRO A 34 9.32 19.42 -6.85
C PRO A 34 10.78 19.12 -7.23
N GLY A 35 11.54 18.49 -6.32
CA GLY A 35 12.91 18.06 -6.58
C GLY A 35 12.98 16.94 -7.61
N ILE A 36 12.09 15.94 -7.49
CA ILE A 36 11.94 14.83 -8.43
C ILE A 36 11.56 15.37 -9.82
N ALA A 37 10.61 16.30 -9.90
CA ALA A 37 10.19 16.91 -11.16
C ALA A 37 11.34 17.61 -11.87
N ARG A 38 12.14 18.39 -11.13
CA ARG A 38 13.36 19.04 -11.66
C ARG A 38 14.39 18.01 -12.13
N GLY A 39 14.65 16.96 -11.35
CA GLY A 39 15.61 15.91 -11.71
C GLY A 39 15.20 15.11 -12.95
N LEU A 40 13.89 14.97 -13.20
CA LEU A 40 13.33 14.34 -14.39
C LEU A 40 13.17 15.30 -15.57
N GLY A 41 13.43 16.60 -15.40
CA GLY A 41 13.23 17.62 -16.45
C GLY A 41 11.77 17.87 -16.82
N ILE A 42 10.81 17.49 -15.96
CA ILE A 42 9.37 17.65 -16.22
C ILE A 42 8.77 18.78 -15.38
N SER A 43 7.63 19.31 -15.81
CA SER A 43 6.89 20.28 -15.00
C SER A 43 6.32 19.64 -13.73
N LEU A 44 6.18 20.43 -12.67
CA LEU A 44 5.52 19.98 -11.44
C LEU A 44 4.09 19.49 -11.73
N ALA A 45 3.38 20.13 -12.67
CA ALA A 45 2.06 19.70 -13.09
C ALA A 45 2.09 18.29 -13.71
N ALA A 46 3.07 17.98 -14.57
CA ALA A 46 3.24 16.63 -15.13
C ALA A 46 3.56 15.60 -14.04
N ALA A 47 4.45 15.93 -13.10
CA ALA A 47 4.77 15.05 -11.98
C ALA A 47 3.53 14.78 -11.10
N SER A 48 2.74 15.80 -10.80
CA SER A 48 1.47 15.66 -10.07
C SER A 48 0.48 14.77 -10.80
N ARG A 49 0.39 14.84 -12.14
CA ARG A 49 -0.48 13.94 -12.93
C ARG A 49 -0.05 12.48 -12.82
N LEU A 50 1.25 12.19 -12.77
CA LEU A 50 1.73 10.81 -12.55
C LEU A 50 1.32 10.29 -11.17
N VAL A 51 1.41 11.14 -10.15
CA VAL A 51 0.93 10.82 -8.80
C VAL A 51 -0.58 10.57 -8.79
N THR A 52 -1.36 11.37 -9.51
CA THR A 52 -2.80 11.15 -9.68
C THR A 52 -3.10 9.85 -10.42
N LEU A 53 -2.37 9.54 -11.49
CA LEU A 53 -2.57 8.33 -12.29
C LEU A 53 -2.37 7.06 -11.45
N ARG A 54 -1.40 7.08 -10.52
CA ARG A 54 -1.20 5.99 -9.56
C ARG A 54 -2.45 5.70 -8.72
N MET A 55 -3.25 6.72 -8.38
CA MET A 55 -4.48 6.53 -7.59
C MET A 55 -5.55 5.74 -8.35
N VAL A 56 -5.48 5.69 -9.68
CA VAL A 56 -6.39 4.84 -10.49
C VAL A 56 -6.22 3.37 -10.13
N GLY A 57 -4.99 2.91 -9.84
CA GLY A 57 -4.75 1.53 -9.39
C GLY A 57 -5.47 1.20 -8.07
N MET A 58 -5.63 2.18 -7.18
CA MET A 58 -6.36 2.01 -5.91
C MET A 58 -7.87 1.78 -6.14
N MET A 59 -8.41 2.20 -7.29
CA MET A 59 -9.82 1.97 -7.64
C MET A 59 -10.12 0.48 -7.86
N ALA A 60 -9.11 -0.39 -8.00
CA ALA A 60 -9.31 -1.83 -8.08
C ALA A 60 -9.65 -2.47 -6.72
N ALA A 61 -9.57 -1.73 -5.60
CA ALA A 61 -9.79 -2.25 -4.26
C ALA A 61 -11.14 -2.96 -4.03
N PRO A 62 -12.30 -2.48 -4.55
CA PRO A 62 -13.57 -3.17 -4.39
C PRO A 62 -13.63 -4.55 -5.07
N ILE A 63 -12.80 -4.77 -6.09
CA ILE A 63 -12.71 -6.05 -6.81
C ILE A 63 -11.70 -6.96 -6.10
N LEU A 64 -10.52 -6.42 -5.78
CA LEU A 64 -9.43 -7.18 -5.16
C LEU A 64 -9.72 -7.55 -3.71
N GLY A 65 -10.52 -6.76 -2.97
CA GLY A 65 -10.87 -7.03 -1.57
C GLY A 65 -11.65 -8.34 -1.38
N PRO A 66 -12.83 -8.51 -2.00
CA PRO A 66 -13.58 -9.76 -1.95
C PRO A 66 -12.78 -10.94 -2.54
N LEU A 67 -11.98 -10.69 -3.58
CA LEU A 67 -11.10 -11.70 -4.15
C LEU A 67 -10.04 -12.18 -3.16
N ALA A 68 -9.46 -11.25 -2.38
CA ALA A 68 -8.50 -11.54 -1.32
C ALA A 68 -9.09 -12.40 -0.21
N ASP A 69 -10.39 -12.23 0.08
CA ASP A 69 -11.11 -13.03 1.07
C ASP A 69 -11.36 -14.46 0.56
N ARG A 70 -11.59 -14.64 -0.74
CA ARG A 70 -11.77 -15.98 -1.35
C ARG A 70 -10.48 -16.80 -1.44
N TYR A 71 -9.35 -16.17 -1.78
CA TYR A 71 -8.06 -16.87 -1.92
C TYR A 71 -7.25 -16.97 -0.61
N GLY A 72 -7.78 -16.42 0.48
CA GLY A 72 -7.18 -16.44 1.80
C GLY A 72 -6.34 -15.21 2.11
N ARG A 73 -6.71 -14.50 3.18
CA ARG A 73 -6.16 -13.18 3.57
C ARG A 73 -4.64 -13.13 3.64
N ARG A 74 -3.99 -14.14 4.23
CA ARG A 74 -2.54 -14.18 4.43
C ARG A 74 -1.77 -14.27 3.11
N ARG A 75 -2.19 -15.14 2.19
CA ARG A 75 -1.54 -15.30 0.87
C ARG A 75 -1.67 -14.01 0.06
N THR A 76 -2.86 -13.43 0.05
CA THR A 76 -3.10 -12.18 -0.68
C THR A 76 -2.28 -11.02 -0.13
N MET A 77 -2.12 -10.91 1.19
CA MET A 77 -1.24 -9.90 1.79
C MET A 77 0.23 -10.11 1.42
N THR A 78 0.71 -11.36 1.35
CA THR A 78 2.10 -11.64 0.93
C THR A 78 2.33 -11.31 -0.53
N VAL A 79 1.40 -11.64 -1.42
CA VAL A 79 1.49 -11.26 -2.85
C VAL A 79 1.47 -9.74 -3.01
N ALA A 80 0.61 -9.04 -2.27
CA ALA A 80 0.53 -7.58 -2.30
C ALA A 80 1.78 -6.87 -1.73
N LEU A 81 2.66 -7.57 -1.02
CA LEU A 81 3.95 -7.03 -0.59
C LEU A 81 5.04 -7.16 -1.65
N LEU A 82 4.86 -8.02 -2.66
CA LEU A 82 5.84 -8.27 -3.73
C LEU A 82 5.64 -7.37 -4.95
N VAL A 83 4.48 -6.71 -5.06
CA VAL A 83 4.06 -5.88 -6.20
C VAL A 83 3.88 -4.45 -5.74
#